data_AF-A0A3D1SJK4-F1
#
_entry.id   AF-A0A3D1SJK4-F1
#
_cell.length_a   1.000
_cell.length_b   1.000
_cell.length_c   1.000
_cell.angle_alpha   90.00
_cell.angle_beta   90.00
_cell.angle_gamma   90.00
#
_symmetry.space_group_name_H-M   'P 1'
#
loop_
_entity.id
_entity.type
_entity.pdbx_description
1 polymer ?
#
loop_
_entity_poly.entity_id
_entity_poly.type
_entity_poly.pdbx_seq_one_letter_code
_entity_poly.pdbx_strand_id
1 'polypeptide(L)'
;MFTDVNVRTTLRSSRGFCHTHTWQLVQMGASLPLAQAYRDIITDEIEQLANDSGKHKQRWFHSKSDDTSSSTAPCPACQQSDQSLARFTSSLRQAISDPTFYTLFLSSHGLCLDHFHLTCTLKPLTTPETWLPLLRTAQLTILQRLNDQLSELIRKYDYRYKNEAPGPEMTAWQTAAALVAGDATPPP
;
A
#
# COMPACT_ATOMS: atom_id res chain seq x y z
N MET A 1 17.16 13.15 -0.20
CA MET A 1 18.41 12.41 0.03
C MET A 1 18.52 12.10 1.51
N PHE A 2 18.99 10.90 1.89
CA PHE A 2 19.11 10.44 3.30
C PHE A 2 20.23 11.13 4.09
N THR A 3 20.68 12.29 3.62
CA THR A 3 21.76 13.09 4.20
C THR A 3 21.28 14.05 5.30
N ASP A 4 19.96 14.24 5.42
CA ASP A 4 19.36 15.07 6.46
C ASP A 4 19.52 14.41 7.85
N VAL A 5 19.89 15.23 8.84
CA VAL A 5 20.13 14.79 10.23
C VAL A 5 18.88 14.18 10.86
N ASN A 6 17.70 14.71 10.56
CA ASN A 6 16.44 14.18 11.08
C ASN A 6 16.15 12.79 10.49
N VAL A 7 16.37 12.63 9.18
CA VAL A 7 16.16 11.34 8.48
C VAL A 7 17.09 10.26 9.03
N ARG A 8 18.37 10.59 9.28
CA ARG A 8 19.32 9.64 9.89
C ARG A 8 18.94 9.28 11.33
N THR A 9 18.43 10.23 12.11
CA THR A 9 17.98 9.99 13.49
C THR A 9 16.76 9.05 13.51
N THR A 10 15.78 9.29 12.63
CA THR A 10 14.61 8.42 12.46
C THR A 10 15.02 7.01 12.00
N LEU A 11 16.00 6.88 11.11
CA LEU A 11 16.50 5.57 10.67
C LEU A 11 17.23 4.82 11.79
N ARG A 12 17.99 5.51 12.64
CA ARG A 12 18.65 4.87 13.80
C ARG A 12 17.62 4.37 14.82
N SER A 13 16.60 5.16 15.15
CA SER A 13 15.56 4.75 16.11
C SER A 13 14.63 3.64 15.61
N SER A 14 14.48 3.51 14.29
CA SER A 14 13.71 2.44 13.63
C SER A 14 14.57 1.24 13.20
N ARG A 15 15.87 1.26 13.47
CA ARG A 15 16.84 0.28 12.92
C ARG A 15 16.75 0.13 11.40
N GLY A 16 16.37 1.22 10.72
CA GLY A 16 16.28 1.31 9.27
C GLY A 16 14.87 1.07 8.74
N PHE A 17 14.80 0.34 7.62
CA PHE A 17 13.54 0.02 6.94
C PHE A 17 13.16 -1.43 7.25
N CYS A 18 11.87 -1.77 7.09
CA CYS A 18 11.46 -3.17 7.13
C CYS A 18 12.08 -3.94 5.94
N HIS A 19 12.07 -5.26 6.02
CA HIS A 19 12.60 -6.14 4.98
C HIS A 19 12.11 -5.74 3.58
N THR A 20 10.80 -5.58 3.40
CA THR A 20 10.19 -5.21 2.11
C THR A 20 10.71 -3.88 1.57
N HIS A 21 10.66 -2.81 2.38
CA HIS A 21 11.07 -1.49 1.93
C HIS A 21 12.59 -1.37 1.72
N THR A 22 13.38 -2.16 2.45
CA THR A 22 14.82 -2.27 2.22
C THR A 22 15.10 -2.78 0.81
N TRP A 23 14.50 -3.91 0.44
CA TRP A 23 14.74 -4.54 -0.87
C TRP A 23 14.12 -3.77 -2.03
N GLN A 24 12.99 -3.09 -1.83
CA GLN A 24 12.46 -2.16 -2.83
C GLN A 24 13.47 -1.03 -3.12
N LEU A 25 14.06 -0.42 -2.09
CA LEU A 25 15.09 0.61 -2.28
C LEU A 25 16.34 0.07 -2.98
N VAL A 26 16.73 -1.18 -2.69
CA VAL A 26 17.84 -1.85 -3.42
C VAL A 26 17.51 -1.99 -4.91
N GLN A 27 16.31 -2.46 -5.26
CA GLN A 27 15.86 -2.58 -6.66
C GLN A 27 15.80 -1.23 -7.37
N MET A 28 15.47 -0.15 -6.64
CA MET A 28 15.48 1.22 -7.14
C MET A 28 16.89 1.83 -7.28
N GLY A 29 17.96 1.07 -7.01
CA GLY A 29 19.34 1.54 -7.14
C GLY A 29 19.81 2.46 -6.00
N ALA A 30 19.15 2.44 -4.83
CA ALA A 30 19.52 3.26 -3.67
C ALA A 30 20.73 2.71 -2.88
N SER A 31 21.71 2.12 -3.57
CA SER A 31 22.84 1.42 -2.96
C SER A 31 23.68 2.32 -2.04
N LEU A 32 24.14 3.48 -2.54
CA LEU A 32 24.96 4.40 -1.76
C LEU A 32 24.22 4.96 -0.54
N PRO A 33 22.98 5.47 -0.65
CA PRO A 33 22.29 5.97 0.52
C PRO A 33 21.92 4.90 1.56
N LEU A 34 21.59 3.67 1.13
CA LEU A 34 21.41 2.54 2.06
C LEU A 34 22.72 2.20 2.78
N ALA A 35 23.85 2.16 2.06
CA ALA A 35 25.16 1.91 2.67
C ALA A 35 25.53 2.97 3.70
N GLN A 36 25.22 4.25 3.44
CA GLN A 36 25.44 5.34 4.40
C GLN A 36 24.58 5.17 5.65
N ALA A 37 23.28 4.95 5.49
CA ALA A 37 22.34 4.81 6.59
C ALA A 37 22.63 3.57 7.45
N TYR A 38 22.93 2.44 6.81
CA TYR A 38 23.14 1.17 7.53
C TYR A 38 24.52 1.08 8.16
N ARG A 39 25.53 1.79 7.62
CA ARG A 39 26.81 1.91 8.34
C ARG A 39 26.61 2.53 9.72
N ASP A 40 25.80 3.59 9.84
CA ASP A 40 25.54 4.22 11.13
C ASP A 40 24.86 3.25 12.11
N ILE A 41 23.90 2.46 11.64
CA ILE A 41 23.18 1.47 12.46
C ILE A 41 24.13 0.35 12.90
N ILE A 42 24.95 -0.18 11.98
CA ILE A 42 25.90 -1.25 12.29
C ILE A 42 26.99 -0.75 13.25
N THR A 43 27.50 0.48 13.07
CA THR A 43 28.47 1.06 14.02
C THR A 43 27.87 1.17 15.42
N ASP A 44 26.62 1.62 15.55
CA ASP A 44 25.93 1.69 16.84
C ASP A 44 25.79 0.32 17.51
N GLU A 45 25.42 -0.72 16.75
CA GLU A 45 25.31 -2.09 17.27
C GLU A 45 26.69 -2.66 17.66
N ILE A 46 27.75 -2.36 16.90
CA ILE A 46 29.13 -2.74 17.26
C ILE A 46 29.52 -2.11 18.59
N GLU A 47 29.27 -0.80 18.78
CA GLU A 47 29.58 -0.09 20.03
C GLU A 47 28.78 -0.65 21.21
N GLN A 48 27.50 -0.97 21.02
CA GLN A 48 26.67 -1.60 22.06
C GLN A 48 27.20 -2.97 22.45
N LEU A 49 27.53 -3.82 21.48
CA LEU A 49 28.07 -5.16 21.73
C LEU A 49 29.47 -5.12 22.37
N ALA A 50 30.32 -4.17 21.99
CA ALA A 50 31.66 -4.01 22.54
C ALA A 50 31.63 -3.53 24.01
N ASN A 51 30.64 -2.71 24.36
CA ASN A 51 30.48 -2.15 25.70
C ASN A 51 29.64 -3.06 26.63
N ASP A 52 28.90 -4.03 26.08
CA ASP A 52 28.12 -4.98 26.88
C ASP A 52 29.05 -5.95 27.61
N SER A 53 29.30 -5.68 28.90
CA SER A 53 30.22 -6.44 29.76
C SER A 53 29.67 -7.82 30.19
N GLY A 54 28.77 -8.42 29.40
CA GLY A 54 28.29 -9.79 29.57
C GLY A 54 27.33 -10.02 30.74
N LYS A 55 26.82 -8.98 31.41
CA LYS A 55 25.91 -9.13 32.57
C LYS A 55 24.44 -9.35 32.21
N HIS A 56 24.07 -9.29 30.92
CA HIS A 56 22.68 -9.39 30.46
C HIS A 56 22.23 -10.78 29.94
N LYS A 57 22.98 -11.86 30.21
CA LYS A 57 22.64 -13.22 29.74
C LYS A 57 21.38 -13.86 30.36
N GLN A 58 20.71 -13.24 31.32
CA GLN A 58 19.58 -13.86 32.04
C GLN A 58 18.18 -13.54 31.45
N ARG A 59 18.07 -12.76 30.37
CA ARG A 59 16.76 -12.36 29.84
C ARG A 59 16.39 -12.99 28.49
N TRP A 60 17.25 -13.85 27.94
CA TRP A 60 17.07 -14.49 26.63
C TRP A 60 16.44 -15.89 26.68
N PHE A 61 16.25 -16.47 27.88
CA PHE A 61 15.71 -17.82 28.09
C PHE A 61 14.26 -17.87 28.61
N HIS A 62 13.50 -16.78 28.51
CA HIS A 62 12.03 -16.82 28.65
C HIS A 62 11.35 -16.44 27.33
N SER A 63 11.51 -17.29 26.32
CA SER A 63 10.55 -17.36 25.21
C SER A 63 9.43 -18.32 25.62
N LYS A 64 8.37 -17.74 26.19
CA LYS A 64 7.04 -18.33 26.13
C LYS A 64 6.09 -17.20 25.77
N SER A 65 5.80 -17.14 24.47
CA SER A 65 4.54 -16.63 23.92
C SER A 65 4.03 -15.35 24.57
N ASP A 66 4.60 -14.19 24.23
CA ASP A 66 3.76 -13.00 24.14
C ASP A 66 4.33 -12.01 23.13
N ASP A 67 3.41 -11.42 22.40
CA ASP A 67 3.56 -10.57 21.22
C ASP A 67 4.12 -9.19 21.62
N THR A 68 5.38 -9.15 22.04
CA THR A 68 6.04 -7.93 22.51
C THR A 68 7.29 -7.63 21.69
N SER A 69 7.07 -6.94 20.58
CA SER A 69 7.71 -5.65 20.31
C SER A 69 9.06 -5.47 21.00
N SER A 70 10.16 -5.81 20.32
CA SER A 70 11.36 -5.01 20.51
C SER A 70 10.95 -3.56 20.19
N SER A 71 11.11 -2.66 21.15
CA SER A 71 10.69 -1.25 21.14
C SER A 71 11.45 -0.42 20.09
N THR A 72 11.37 -0.83 18.84
CA THR A 72 11.96 -0.17 17.70
C THR A 72 10.86 0.64 17.02
N ALA A 73 11.15 1.89 16.69
CA ALA A 73 10.19 2.72 15.97
C ALA A 73 9.75 2.03 14.66
N PRO A 74 8.50 2.22 14.20
CA PRO A 74 8.04 1.58 12.97
C PRO A 74 8.89 2.03 11.78
N CYS A 75 8.94 1.17 10.76
CA CYS A 75 9.62 1.48 9.49
C CYS A 75 9.14 2.85 8.95
N PRO A 76 10.04 3.80 8.67
CA PRO A 76 9.65 5.15 8.24
C PRO A 76 8.90 5.15 6.91
N ALA A 77 9.24 4.23 6.00
CA ALA A 77 8.53 4.08 4.73
C ALA A 77 7.11 3.52 4.92
N CYS A 78 6.92 2.54 5.81
CA CYS A 78 5.58 2.07 6.18
C CYS A 78 4.75 3.21 6.78
N GLN A 79 5.30 3.92 7.76
CA GLN A 79 4.62 5.03 8.42
C GLN A 79 4.23 6.13 7.44
N GLN A 80 5.13 6.50 6.52
CA GLN A 80 4.85 7.48 5.48
C GLN A 80 3.74 6.99 4.53
N SER A 81 3.76 5.72 4.14
CA SER A 81 2.70 5.11 3.32
C SER A 81 1.35 5.16 4.02
N ASP A 82 1.29 4.79 5.30
CA ASP A 82 0.05 4.83 6.11
C ASP A 82 -0.50 6.27 6.23
N GLN A 83 0.38 7.24 6.47
CA GLN A 83 0.01 8.66 6.54
C GLN A 83 -0.47 9.21 5.19
N SER A 84 0.18 8.82 4.09
CA SER A 84 -0.26 9.18 2.75
C SER A 84 -1.63 8.59 2.44
N LEU A 85 -1.84 7.31 2.76
CA LEU A 85 -3.10 6.62 2.57
C LEU A 85 -4.24 7.25 3.36
N ALA A 86 -4.01 7.60 4.63
CA ALA A 86 -4.98 8.33 5.45
C ALA A 86 -5.36 9.68 4.83
N ARG A 87 -4.36 10.43 4.34
CA ARG A 87 -4.59 11.72 3.67
C ARG A 87 -5.40 11.57 2.39
N PHE A 88 -5.00 10.65 1.50
CA PHE A 88 -5.73 10.42 0.24
C PHE A 88 -7.15 9.94 0.48
N THR A 89 -7.36 9.07 1.46
CA THR A 89 -8.71 8.62 1.85
C THR A 89 -9.55 9.81 2.33
N SER A 90 -9.00 10.68 3.17
CA SER A 90 -9.71 11.88 3.63
C SER A 90 -10.09 12.79 2.47
N SER A 91 -9.17 13.03 1.53
CA SER A 91 -9.43 13.84 0.34
C SER A 91 -10.51 13.20 -0.55
N LEU A 92 -10.47 11.89 -0.75
CA LEU A 92 -11.48 11.16 -1.52
C LEU A 92 -12.88 11.28 -0.89
N ARG A 93 -12.98 11.11 0.44
CA ARG A 93 -14.25 11.23 1.18
C ARG A 93 -14.87 12.62 1.04
N GLN A 94 -14.05 13.67 0.99
CA GLN A 94 -14.52 15.03 0.73
C GLN A 94 -14.94 15.20 -0.74
N ALA A 95 -14.10 14.74 -1.66
CA ALA A 95 -14.30 14.93 -3.10
C ALA A 95 -15.52 14.17 -3.65
N ILE A 96 -15.88 13.00 -3.10
CA ILE A 96 -17.00 12.20 -3.64
C ILE A 96 -18.36 12.88 -3.49
N SER A 97 -18.46 13.89 -2.61
CA SER A 97 -19.68 14.70 -2.46
C SER A 97 -19.80 15.78 -3.53
N ASP A 98 -18.72 16.10 -4.25
CA ASP A 98 -18.74 17.02 -5.38
C ASP A 98 -19.28 16.32 -6.64
N PRO A 99 -20.35 16.85 -7.29
CA PRO A 99 -20.96 16.20 -8.46
C PRO A 99 -20.02 16.05 -9.66
N THR A 100 -19.09 16.99 -9.84
CA THR A 100 -18.14 16.95 -10.97
C THR A 100 -17.15 15.81 -10.77
N PHE A 101 -16.56 15.73 -9.59
CA PHE A 101 -15.68 14.62 -9.20
C PHE A 101 -16.42 13.29 -9.23
N TYR A 102 -17.65 13.22 -8.72
CA TYR A 102 -18.45 11.99 -8.72
C TYR A 102 -18.66 11.44 -10.15
N THR A 103 -18.93 12.33 -11.10
CA THR A 103 -19.10 11.96 -12.52
C THR A 103 -17.80 11.42 -13.12
N LEU A 104 -16.66 12.05 -12.83
CA LEU A 104 -15.34 11.57 -13.25
C LEU A 104 -14.98 10.24 -12.59
N PHE A 105 -15.35 10.05 -11.32
CA PHE A 105 -15.11 8.81 -10.61
C PHE A 105 -15.93 7.66 -11.21
N LEU A 106 -17.20 7.89 -11.57
CA LEU A 106 -18.04 6.90 -12.25
C LEU A 106 -17.50 6.44 -13.61
N SER A 107 -16.80 7.31 -14.34
CA SER A 107 -16.17 6.94 -15.63
C SER A 107 -14.81 6.25 -15.46
N SER A 108 -14.25 6.24 -14.24
CA SER A 108 -13.00 5.56 -13.92
C SER A 108 -13.16 4.06 -13.69
N HIS A 109 -12.06 3.39 -13.34
CA HIS A 109 -12.04 1.99 -12.87
C HIS A 109 -12.31 1.85 -11.37
N GLY A 110 -12.58 2.95 -10.66
CA GLY A 110 -12.85 2.95 -9.23
C GLY A 110 -11.61 2.66 -8.40
N LEU A 111 -11.83 2.18 -7.17
CA LEU A 111 -10.75 1.72 -6.29
C LEU A 111 -10.52 0.21 -6.48
N CYS A 112 -9.29 -0.24 -6.26
CA CYS A 112 -9.04 -1.67 -6.04
C CYS A 112 -9.81 -2.14 -4.79
N LEU A 113 -10.10 -3.44 -4.71
CA LEU A 113 -10.93 -4.00 -3.63
C LEU A 113 -10.37 -3.67 -2.24
N ASP A 114 -9.06 -3.81 -2.06
CA ASP A 114 -8.39 -3.53 -0.80
C ASP A 114 -8.58 -2.06 -0.38
N HIS A 115 -8.34 -1.12 -1.29
CA HIS A 115 -8.51 0.31 -1.00
C HIS A 115 -9.99 0.71 -0.84
N PHE A 116 -10.91 0.07 -1.54
CA PHE A 116 -12.34 0.26 -1.33
C PHE A 116 -12.77 -0.17 0.08
N HIS A 117 -12.39 -1.39 0.49
CA HIS A 117 -12.68 -1.90 1.83
C HIS A 117 -12.03 -1.06 2.93
N LEU A 118 -10.76 -0.68 2.75
CA LEU A 118 -10.06 0.21 3.68
C LEU A 118 -10.78 1.56 3.80
N THR A 119 -11.16 2.17 2.68
CA THR A 119 -11.85 3.47 2.67
C THR A 119 -13.19 3.39 3.43
N CYS A 120 -13.90 2.27 3.31
CA CYS A 120 -15.17 2.04 4.02
C CYS A 120 -15.02 1.76 5.52
N THR A 121 -13.85 1.29 5.98
CA THR A 121 -13.63 0.85 7.38
C THR A 121 -12.88 1.87 8.24
N LEU A 122 -12.17 2.81 7.62
CA LEU A 122 -11.49 3.90 8.33
C LEU A 122 -12.47 4.72 9.16
N LYS A 123 -12.03 5.19 10.34
CA LYS A 123 -12.87 5.88 11.33
C LYS A 123 -13.81 6.91 10.68
N PRO A 124 -15.10 6.96 11.09
CA PRO A 124 -16.04 7.94 10.56
C PRO A 124 -15.56 9.36 10.81
N LEU A 125 -15.87 10.27 9.89
CA LEU A 125 -15.80 11.70 10.14
C LEU A 125 -16.79 12.06 11.26
N THR A 126 -16.50 13.14 11.99
CA THR A 126 -17.34 13.63 13.10
C THR A 126 -18.73 14.11 12.66
N THR A 127 -19.00 14.19 11.36
CA THR A 127 -20.25 14.65 10.75
C THR A 127 -21.02 13.50 10.10
N PRO A 128 -22.35 13.62 9.89
CA PRO A 128 -23.14 12.61 9.19
C PRO A 128 -22.54 12.31 7.80
N GLU A 129 -22.18 11.06 7.57
CA GLU A 129 -21.43 10.66 6.38
C GLU A 129 -22.34 10.45 5.17
N THR A 130 -22.53 11.50 4.36
CA THR A 130 -23.21 11.43 3.06
C THR A 130 -22.36 10.78 1.98
N TRP A 131 -21.03 10.68 2.19
CA TRP A 131 -20.06 10.19 1.23
C TRP A 131 -20.09 8.66 1.03
N LEU A 132 -20.37 7.89 2.09
CA LEU A 132 -20.27 6.43 2.06
C LEU A 132 -21.31 5.79 1.11
N PRO A 133 -22.60 6.17 1.14
CA PRO A 133 -23.58 5.70 0.16
C PRO A 133 -23.21 6.05 -1.29
N LEU A 134 -22.67 7.26 -1.52
CA LEU A 134 -22.22 7.70 -2.84
C LEU A 134 -21.06 6.83 -3.35
N LEU A 135 -20.03 6.64 -2.53
CA LEU A 135 -18.88 5.81 -2.88
C LEU A 135 -19.29 4.36 -3.18
N ARG A 136 -20.16 3.78 -2.35
CA ARG A 136 -20.67 2.40 -2.56
C ARG A 136 -21.45 2.28 -3.87
N THR A 137 -22.33 3.24 -4.15
CA THR A 137 -23.14 3.25 -5.38
C THR A 137 -22.25 3.39 -6.61
N ALA A 138 -21.25 4.27 -6.56
CA ALA A 138 -20.30 4.45 -7.64
C ALA A 138 -19.46 3.18 -7.88
N GLN A 139 -18.86 2.62 -6.82
CA GLN A 139 -18.07 1.40 -6.93
C GLN A 139 -18.90 0.22 -7.47
N LEU A 140 -20.15 0.05 -7.00
CA LEU A 140 -21.05 -0.99 -7.50
C LEU A 140 -21.30 -0.82 -9.00
N THR A 141 -21.60 0.39 -9.45
CA THR A 141 -21.84 0.70 -10.87
C THR A 141 -20.62 0.35 -11.73
N ILE A 142 -19.43 0.71 -11.25
CA ILE A 142 -18.16 0.43 -11.94
C ILE A 142 -17.91 -1.09 -12.03
N LEU A 143 -18.13 -1.82 -10.94
CA LEU A 143 -17.94 -3.28 -10.89
C LEU A 143 -18.94 -4.02 -11.78
N GLN A 144 -20.20 -3.58 -11.83
CA GLN A 144 -21.21 -4.14 -12.73
C GLN A 144 -20.81 -3.96 -14.19
N ARG A 145 -20.40 -2.75 -14.57
CA ARG A 145 -19.89 -2.47 -15.93
C ARG A 145 -18.70 -3.37 -16.28
N LEU A 146 -17.74 -3.54 -15.37
CA LEU A 146 -16.59 -4.41 -15.59
C LEU A 146 -17.00 -5.87 -15.72
N ASN A 147 -17.95 -6.34 -14.90
CA ASN A 147 -18.47 -7.70 -14.98
C ASN A 147 -19.14 -8.00 -16.32
N ASP A 148 -19.90 -7.04 -16.85
CA ASP A 148 -20.54 -7.17 -18.18
C ASP A 148 -19.49 -7.26 -19.29
N GLN A 149 -18.44 -6.44 -19.21
CA GLN A 149 -17.31 -6.50 -20.15
C GLN A 149 -16.58 -7.84 -20.08
N LEU A 150 -16.31 -8.35 -18.88
CA LEU A 150 -15.68 -9.67 -18.71
C LEU A 150 -16.58 -10.79 -19.24
N SER A 151 -17.89 -10.68 -19.05
CA SER A 151 -18.87 -11.65 -19.56
C SER A 151 -18.88 -11.68 -21.09
N GLU A 152 -18.83 -10.52 -21.75
CA GLU A 152 -18.71 -10.43 -23.20
C GLU A 152 -17.37 -10.96 -23.71
N LEU A 153 -16.26 -10.68 -23.01
CA LEU A 153 -14.95 -11.23 -23.32
C LEU A 153 -14.97 -12.77 -23.29
N ILE A 154 -15.54 -13.36 -22.24
CA ILE A 154 -15.68 -14.81 -22.10
C ILE A 154 -16.58 -15.39 -23.21
N ARG A 155 -17.71 -14.74 -23.51
CA ARG A 155 -18.62 -15.15 -24.59
C ARG A 155 -17.91 -15.19 -25.93
N LYS A 156 -17.14 -14.16 -26.28
CA LYS A 156 -16.40 -14.07 -27.55
C LYS A 156 -15.24 -15.05 -27.67
N TYR A 157 -14.74 -15.56 -26.55
CA TYR A 157 -13.70 -16.60 -26.55
C TYR A 157 -14.23 -17.99 -26.96
N ASP A 158 -15.55 -18.20 -26.96
CA ASP A 158 -16.15 -19.41 -27.53
C ASP A 158 -15.90 -19.45 -29.05
N TYR A 159 -15.44 -20.61 -29.55
CA TYR A 159 -15.06 -20.81 -30.95
C TYR A 159 -16.16 -20.45 -31.95
N ARG A 160 -17.41 -20.45 -31.49
CA ARG A 160 -18.61 -20.09 -32.27
C ARG A 160 -18.65 -18.61 -32.68
N TYR A 161 -17.93 -17.74 -31.98
CA TYR A 161 -17.94 -16.29 -32.21
C TYR A 161 -16.61 -15.75 -32.76
N LYS A 162 -15.74 -16.63 -33.29
CA LYS A 162 -14.42 -16.28 -33.85
C LYS A 162 -14.41 -15.18 -34.93
N ASN A 163 -15.55 -14.91 -35.55
CA ASN A 163 -15.67 -13.92 -36.63
C ASN A 163 -16.21 -12.56 -36.15
N GLU A 164 -16.54 -12.40 -34.87
CA GLU A 164 -16.93 -11.09 -34.32
C GLU A 164 -15.70 -10.17 -34.18
N ALA A 165 -15.90 -8.88 -34.46
CA ALA A 165 -14.83 -7.90 -34.29
C ALA A 165 -14.47 -7.72 -32.79
N PRO A 166 -13.18 -7.53 -32.47
CA PRO A 166 -12.75 -7.22 -31.11
C PRO A 166 -13.31 -5.85 -30.69
N GLY A 167 -13.83 -5.77 -29.47
CA GLY A 167 -14.32 -4.54 -28.87
C GLY A 167 -13.52 -4.13 -27.62
N PRO A 168 -13.98 -3.09 -26.90
CA PRO A 168 -13.32 -2.57 -25.70
C PRO A 168 -13.22 -3.61 -24.55
N GLU A 169 -14.00 -4.69 -24.59
CA GLU A 169 -13.94 -5.79 -23.63
C GLU A 169 -12.63 -6.58 -23.65
N MET A 170 -11.85 -6.51 -24.75
CA MET A 170 -10.62 -7.28 -24.91
C MET A 170 -9.53 -6.96 -23.88
N THR A 171 -9.57 -5.77 -23.27
CA THR A 171 -8.65 -5.34 -22.21
C THR A 171 -9.28 -5.38 -20.81
N ALA A 172 -10.55 -5.77 -20.68
CA ALA A 172 -11.27 -5.74 -19.41
C ALA A 172 -10.62 -6.63 -18.34
N TRP A 173 -9.94 -7.71 -18.75
CA TRP A 173 -9.20 -8.58 -17.83
C TRP A 173 -8.01 -7.87 -17.17
N GLN A 174 -7.38 -6.88 -17.83
CA GLN A 174 -6.28 -6.09 -17.25
C GLN A 174 -6.81 -5.19 -16.13
N THR A 175 -7.93 -4.51 -16.38
CA THR A 175 -8.64 -3.72 -15.37
C THR A 175 -9.08 -4.59 -14.20
N ALA A 176 -9.61 -5.79 -14.46
CA ALA A 176 -9.98 -6.73 -13.40
C ALA A 176 -8.78 -7.18 -12.57
N ALA A 177 -7.65 -7.48 -13.22
CA ALA A 177 -6.41 -7.84 -12.53
C ALA A 177 -5.91 -6.71 -11.63
N ALA A 178 -5.86 -5.47 -12.13
CA ALA A 178 -5.51 -4.28 -11.36
C ALA A 178 -6.46 -4.04 -10.17
N LEU A 179 -7.77 -4.25 -10.36
CA LEU A 179 -8.76 -4.04 -9.33
C LEU A 179 -8.68 -5.08 -8.20
N VAL A 180 -8.35 -6.34 -8.52
CA VAL A 180 -8.25 -7.45 -7.55
C VAL A 180 -6.89 -7.51 -6.88
N ALA A 181 -5.80 -7.41 -7.65
CA ALA A 181 -4.43 -7.54 -7.15
C ALA A 181 -3.82 -6.20 -6.69
N GLY A 182 -4.49 -5.08 -6.98
CA GLY A 182 -3.93 -3.74 -6.90
C GLY A 182 -3.09 -3.39 -8.13
N ASP A 183 -2.86 -2.10 -8.36
CA ASP A 183 -1.88 -1.60 -9.33
C ASP A 183 -0.46 -1.84 -8.80
N ALA A 184 -0.04 -3.11 -8.77
CA ALA A 184 1.38 -3.39 -8.85
C ALA A 184 1.76 -3.18 -10.32
N THR A 185 2.61 -2.20 -10.60
CA THR A 185 3.45 -2.35 -11.79
C THR A 185 4.10 -3.74 -11.66
N PRO A 186 3.85 -4.67 -12.59
CA PRO A 186 4.47 -5.98 -12.48
C PRO A 186 5.98 -5.77 -12.41
N PRO A 187 6.71 -6.48 -11.52
CA PRO A 187 8.16 -6.41 -11.56
C PRO A 187 8.64 -6.77 -12.98
N PRO A 188 9.66 -6.08 -13.50
CA PRO A 188 10.20 -6.36 -14.83
C PRO A 188 10.70 -7.80 -14.96
#